data_AF-A0A5B6UBJ5-F1
#
_entry.id   AF-A0A5B6UBJ5-F1
#
_cell.length_a   1.000
_cell.length_b   1.000
_cell.length_c   1.000
_cell.angle_alpha   90.00
_cell.angle_beta   90.00
_cell.angle_gamma   90.00
#
_symmetry.space_group_name_H-M   'P 1'
#
loop_
_entity.id
_entity.type
_entity.pdbx_description
1 polymer ?
#
loop_
_entity_poly.entity_id
_entity_poly.type
_entity_poly.pdbx_seq_one_letter_code
_entity_poly.pdbx_strand_id
1 'polypeptide(L)'
;MQLNATEGSADSSKSEESIPSWAKPGSDEPPPWAQGEGKSSTAQQSFEVPFFVYLLASAVTAIAAVGSIFEYVNQRPVFGVLNSDSIFYAPLLGFFAFTGIPTSAFLWFKSVQAANKEAEEQDKRDGFL
;
A
#
# COMPACT_ATOMS: atom_id res chain seq x y z
N MET A 1 1.41 55.67 -52.08
CA MET A 1 -0.04 55.73 -51.78
C MET A 1 -0.62 54.32 -51.94
N GLN A 2 -1.30 53.82 -50.89
CA GLN A 2 -2.25 52.67 -50.80
C GLN A 2 -1.71 51.26 -51.15
N LEU A 3 -1.61 50.30 -50.21
CA LEU A 3 -2.60 49.48 -49.48
C LEU A 3 -3.40 48.50 -50.37
N ASN A 4 -3.20 47.18 -50.22
CA ASN A 4 -4.21 46.25 -49.68
C ASN A 4 -3.76 44.78 -49.59
N ALA A 5 -4.30 44.12 -48.57
CA ALA A 5 -4.16 42.73 -48.16
C ALA A 5 -4.72 41.71 -49.16
N THR A 6 -4.24 40.47 -49.09
CA THR A 6 -5.09 39.30 -49.30
C THR A 6 -4.68 38.24 -48.29
N GLU A 7 -5.62 37.97 -47.40
CA GLU A 7 -5.62 36.92 -46.40
C GLU A 7 -5.55 35.55 -47.11
N GLY A 8 -4.71 34.67 -46.60
CA GLY A 8 -4.56 33.30 -47.07
C GLY A 8 -4.30 32.41 -45.87
N SER A 9 -5.38 32.18 -45.12
CA SER A 9 -5.48 31.33 -43.95
C SER A 9 -4.68 30.03 -44.09
N ALA A 10 -3.58 29.93 -43.33
CA ALA A 10 -3.05 28.65 -42.87
C ALA A 10 -3.35 28.63 -41.38
N ASP A 11 -4.45 27.94 -41.04
CA ASP A 11 -5.04 27.82 -39.72
C ASP A 11 -3.98 27.63 -38.61
N SER A 12 -3.66 28.72 -37.92
CA SER A 12 -2.90 28.73 -36.68
C SER A 12 -3.79 28.39 -35.49
N SER A 13 -4.63 27.35 -35.64
CA SER A 13 -5.60 26.90 -34.64
C SER A 13 -5.25 25.50 -34.13
N LYS A 14 -4.06 25.38 -33.54
CA LYS A 14 -3.83 24.41 -32.47
C LYS A 14 -2.94 25.11 -31.47
N SER A 15 -3.59 25.84 -30.56
CA SER A 15 -2.97 26.24 -29.29
C SER A 15 -2.31 24.99 -28.73
N GLU A 16 -0.99 24.92 -28.86
CA GLU A 16 -0.16 23.90 -28.24
C GLU A 16 -0.53 23.91 -26.76
N GLU A 17 -1.29 22.89 -26.40
CA GLU A 17 -1.66 22.52 -25.06
C GLU A 17 -0.37 22.53 -24.26
N SER A 18 -0.21 23.51 -23.37
CA SER A 18 1.04 23.84 -22.68
C SER A 18 1.58 22.61 -21.95
N ILE A 19 2.43 21.83 -22.63
CA ILE A 19 3.06 20.65 -22.07
C ILE A 19 3.87 21.13 -20.86
N PRO A 20 3.57 20.63 -19.65
CA PRO A 20 4.22 21.11 -18.44
C PRO A 20 5.74 20.86 -18.53
N SER A 21 6.53 21.70 -17.85
CA SER A 21 7.99 21.72 -17.98
C SER A 21 8.65 20.37 -17.68
N TRP A 22 8.11 19.55 -16.77
CA TRP A 22 8.57 18.19 -16.49
C TRP A 22 8.31 17.19 -17.63
N ALA A 23 7.33 17.43 -18.51
CA ALA A 23 6.96 16.52 -19.61
C ALA A 23 7.70 16.84 -20.92
N LYS A 24 8.58 17.85 -20.92
CA LYS A 24 9.32 18.26 -22.12
C LYS A 24 10.47 17.27 -22.39
N PRO A 25 10.69 16.86 -23.66
CA PRO A 25 11.83 16.02 -24.03
C PRO A 25 13.15 16.66 -23.60
N GLY A 26 13.92 15.97 -22.75
CA GLY A 26 15.18 16.47 -22.20
C GLY A 26 15.05 17.37 -20.96
N SER A 27 13.89 17.41 -20.32
CA SER A 27 13.73 18.06 -19.01
C SER A 27 14.29 17.18 -17.89
N ASP A 28 15.18 17.74 -17.08
CA ASP A 28 15.67 17.12 -15.83
C ASP A 28 14.74 17.41 -14.63
N GLU A 29 13.66 18.17 -14.84
CA GLU A 29 12.70 18.49 -13.78
C GLU A 29 11.85 17.26 -13.47
N PRO A 30 11.91 16.72 -12.23
CA PRO A 30 11.09 15.58 -11.87
C PRO A 30 9.61 15.96 -11.93
N PRO A 31 8.74 15.06 -12.40
CA PRO A 31 7.31 15.29 -12.41
C PRO A 31 6.79 15.54 -10.98
N PRO A 32 5.65 16.22 -10.81
CA PRO A 32 5.16 16.66 -9.50
C PRO A 32 5.00 15.53 -8.48
N TRP A 33 4.66 14.31 -8.92
CA TRP A 33 4.59 13.11 -8.06
C TRP A 33 5.96 12.52 -7.66
N ALA A 34 7.04 12.93 -8.32
CA ALA A 34 8.42 12.55 -8.02
C ALA A 34 9.20 13.68 -7.31
N GLN A 35 8.55 14.82 -7.05
CA GLN A 35 9.16 15.95 -6.35
C GLN A 35 9.31 15.65 -4.87
N GLY A 36 10.43 15.02 -4.49
CA GLY A 36 10.73 14.72 -3.08
C GLY A 36 11.29 13.34 -2.81
N GLU A 37 11.43 12.49 -3.84
CA GLU A 37 12.00 11.13 -3.72
C GLU A 37 13.40 11.11 -3.09
N GLY A 38 14.17 12.21 -3.21
CA GLY A 38 15.49 12.40 -2.58
C GLY A 38 15.50 13.21 -1.28
N LYS A 39 14.36 13.76 -0.83
CA LYS A 39 14.22 14.50 0.44
C LYS A 39 13.72 13.58 1.54
N SER A 40 14.38 12.44 1.74
CA SER A 40 14.33 11.70 3.00
C SER A 40 15.14 12.46 4.06
N SER A 41 14.80 13.71 4.32
CA SER A 41 15.43 14.52 5.35
C SER A 41 14.92 14.10 6.72
N THR A 42 15.65 13.17 7.35
CA THR A 42 16.23 13.35 8.69
C THR A 42 15.33 14.09 9.69
N ALA A 43 14.15 13.57 9.97
CA ALA A 43 13.30 14.02 11.08
C ALA A 43 12.85 12.80 11.86
N GLN A 44 13.40 12.64 13.08
CA GLN A 44 13.06 11.64 14.09
C GLN A 44 12.64 10.26 13.56
N GLN A 45 13.60 9.34 13.42
CA GLN A 45 13.31 7.92 13.23
C GLN A 45 12.69 7.33 14.51
N SER A 46 11.41 7.62 14.78
CA SER A 46 10.58 6.66 15.49
C SER A 46 10.49 5.44 14.58
N PHE A 47 10.94 4.28 15.05
CA PHE A 47 10.80 3.01 14.33
C PHE A 47 9.30 2.70 14.20
N GLU A 48 8.67 3.25 13.17
CA GLU A 48 7.27 2.99 12.83
C GLU A 48 7.26 1.85 11.83
N VAL A 49 6.64 0.74 12.23
CA VAL A 49 6.53 -0.46 11.40
C VAL A 49 5.53 -0.15 10.27
N PRO A 50 5.89 -0.41 8.99
CA PRO A 50 5.00 -0.13 7.87
C PRO A 50 3.67 -0.89 7.93
N PHE A 51 2.60 -0.31 7.40
CA PHE A 51 1.27 -0.92 7.46
C PHE A 51 1.22 -2.35 6.91
N PHE A 52 1.94 -2.64 5.82
CA PHE A 52 1.91 -3.94 5.15
C PHE A 52 2.50 -5.06 6.01
N VAL A 53 3.40 -4.74 6.95
CA VAL A 53 3.96 -5.73 7.88
C VAL A 53 2.88 -6.20 8.86
N TYR A 54 2.12 -5.26 9.43
CA TYR A 54 0.97 -5.60 10.27
C TYR A 54 -0.11 -6.36 9.51
N LEU A 55 -0.38 -5.97 8.25
CA LEU A 55 -1.36 -6.62 7.40
C LEU A 55 -0.95 -8.07 7.08
N LEU A 56 0.31 -8.28 6.71
CA LEU A 56 0.83 -9.62 6.40
C LEU A 56 0.86 -10.51 7.65
N ALA A 57 1.31 -9.98 8.79
CA ALA A 57 1.28 -10.69 10.06
C ALA A 57 -0.16 -11.06 10.46
N SER A 58 -1.12 -10.14 10.27
CA SER A 58 -2.54 -10.40 10.48
C SER A 58 -3.05 -11.54 9.59
N ALA A 59 -2.78 -11.47 8.28
CA ALA A 59 -3.24 -12.45 7.31
C ALA A 59 -2.71 -13.86 7.61
N VAL A 60 -1.40 -13.99 7.85
CA VAL A 60 -0.78 -15.28 8.21
C VAL A 60 -1.37 -15.84 9.51
N THR A 61 -1.54 -14.98 10.51
CA THR A 61 -2.13 -15.38 11.80
C THR A 61 -3.58 -15.83 11.65
N ALA A 62 -4.37 -15.13 10.82
CA ALA A 62 -5.76 -15.48 10.53
C ALA A 62 -5.85 -16.84 9.81
N ILE A 63 -4.99 -17.09 8.81
CA ILE A 63 -4.92 -18.38 8.11
C ILE A 63 -4.55 -19.50 9.07
N ALA A 64 -3.55 -19.29 9.94
CA ALA A 64 -3.17 -20.27 10.96
C ALA A 64 -4.32 -20.57 11.92
N ALA A 65 -5.04 -19.55 12.38
CA ALA A 65 -6.19 -19.72 13.28
C ALA A 65 -7.34 -20.49 12.63
N VAL A 66 -7.76 -20.09 11.42
CA VAL A 66 -8.85 -20.75 10.68
C VAL A 66 -8.46 -22.17 10.28
N GLY A 67 -7.23 -22.36 9.79
CA GLY A 67 -6.70 -23.67 9.47
C GLY A 67 -6.63 -24.58 10.71
N SER A 68 -6.30 -24.02 11.88
CA SER A 68 -6.29 -24.78 13.14
C SER A 68 -7.68 -25.26 13.54
N ILE A 69 -8.70 -24.42 13.37
CA ILE A 69 -10.10 -24.81 13.61
C ILE A 69 -10.52 -25.91 12.63
N PHE A 70 -10.21 -25.75 11.35
CA PHE A 70 -10.54 -26.74 10.32
C PHE A 70 -9.85 -28.09 10.58
N GLU A 71 -8.58 -28.07 10.95
CA GLU A 71 -7.77 -29.26 11.25
C GLU A 71 -8.24 -29.97 12.53
N TYR A 72 -8.70 -29.20 13.53
CA TYR A 72 -9.34 -29.75 14.73
C TYR A 72 -10.71 -30.37 14.42
N VAL A 73 -11.54 -29.76 13.57
CA VAL A 73 -12.88 -30.31 13.25
C VAL A 73 -12.78 -31.56 12.38
N ASN A 74 -11.91 -31.55 11.37
CA ASN A 74 -11.85 -32.64 10.40
C ASN A 74 -10.87 -33.76 10.78
N GLN A 75 -10.06 -33.57 11.82
CA GLN A 75 -9.02 -34.52 12.24
C GLN A 75 -8.11 -34.93 11.05
N ARG A 76 -7.89 -34.00 10.12
CA ARG A 76 -7.03 -34.16 8.95
C ARG A 76 -5.94 -33.09 9.02
N PRO A 77 -4.67 -33.48 9.21
CA PRO A 77 -3.59 -32.52 9.34
C PRO A 77 -3.30 -31.85 7.99
N VAL A 78 -3.85 -30.66 7.76
CA VAL A 78 -3.70 -29.90 6.50
C VAL A 78 -2.31 -29.28 6.43
N PHE A 79 -1.78 -28.85 7.57
CA PHE A 79 -0.42 -28.32 7.63
C PHE A 79 0.65 -29.42 7.65
N GLY A 80 0.28 -30.66 7.96
CA GLY A 80 1.19 -31.82 7.96
C GLY A 80 2.33 -31.75 8.98
N VAL A 81 2.33 -30.74 9.87
CA VAL A 81 3.40 -30.51 10.86
C VAL A 81 3.28 -31.48 12.04
N LEU A 82 2.06 -31.84 12.44
CA LEU A 82 1.78 -32.79 13.51
C LEU A 82 0.78 -33.84 13.06
N ASN A 83 0.97 -35.08 13.53
CA ASN A 83 -0.03 -36.14 13.37
C ASN A 83 -1.18 -35.93 14.37
N SER A 84 -2.40 -36.28 13.96
CA SER A 84 -3.60 -36.17 14.80
C SER A 84 -3.55 -37.06 16.05
N ASP A 85 -2.71 -38.10 16.05
CA ASP A 85 -2.49 -39.01 17.18
C ASP A 85 -1.50 -38.47 18.24
N SER A 86 -0.96 -37.26 18.02
CA SER A 86 -0.03 -36.62 18.93
C SER A 86 -0.76 -35.94 20.10
N ILE A 87 -0.25 -36.11 21.33
CA ILE A 87 -0.76 -35.44 22.53
C ILE A 87 -0.71 -33.90 22.41
N PHE A 88 0.17 -33.38 21.54
CA PHE A 88 0.35 -31.94 21.30
C PHE A 88 -0.57 -31.38 20.20
N TYR A 89 -1.30 -32.23 19.48
CA TYR A 89 -2.13 -31.83 18.34
C TYR A 89 -3.23 -30.85 18.77
N ALA A 90 -4.11 -31.27 19.69
CA ALA A 90 -5.22 -30.43 20.14
C ALA A 90 -4.77 -29.16 20.90
N PRO A 91 -3.78 -29.21 21.81
CA PRO A 91 -3.28 -27.99 22.47
C PRO A 91 -2.69 -26.95 21.50
N LEU A 92 -1.92 -27.38 20.49
CA LEU A 92 -1.32 -26.46 19.53
C LEU A 92 -2.38 -25.78 18.65
N LEU A 93 -3.33 -26.56 18.13
CA LEU A 93 -4.44 -26.05 17.33
C LEU A 93 -5.30 -25.08 18.15
N GLY A 94 -5.59 -25.46 19.41
CA GLY A 94 -6.33 -24.61 20.35
C GLY A 94 -5.63 -23.28 20.62
N PHE A 95 -4.30 -23.27 20.75
CA PHE A 95 -3.52 -22.04 20.92
C PHE A 95 -3.69 -21.09 19.73
N PHE A 96 -3.52 -21.59 18.50
CA PHE A 96 -3.66 -20.77 17.30
C PHE A 96 -5.10 -20.31 17.07
N ALA A 97 -6.10 -21.15 17.34
CA ALA A 97 -7.50 -20.76 17.21
C ALA A 97 -7.88 -19.67 18.24
N PHE A 98 -7.50 -19.86 19.50
CA PHE A 98 -7.88 -18.97 20.60
C PHE A 98 -7.13 -17.63 20.56
N THR A 99 -5.83 -17.65 20.29
CA THR A 99 -5.00 -16.43 20.27
C THR A 99 -4.96 -15.78 18.89
N GLY A 100 -5.07 -16.57 17.82
CA GLY A 100 -4.87 -16.07 16.46
C GLY A 100 -6.02 -15.23 15.93
N ILE A 101 -7.28 -15.54 16.25
CA ILE A 101 -8.42 -14.69 15.86
C ILE A 101 -8.33 -13.28 16.46
N PRO A 102 -8.21 -13.09 17.80
CA PRO A 102 -8.10 -11.76 18.36
C PRO A 102 -6.81 -11.04 17.92
N THR A 103 -5.69 -11.75 17.81
CA THR A 103 -4.41 -11.15 17.37
C THR A 103 -4.48 -10.69 15.92
N SER A 104 -5.04 -11.48 15.01
CA SER A 104 -5.18 -11.10 13.60
C SER A 104 -6.09 -9.89 13.44
N ALA A 105 -7.22 -9.84 14.15
CA ALA A 105 -8.11 -8.67 14.14
C ALA A 105 -7.41 -7.41 14.66
N PHE A 106 -6.66 -7.53 15.76
CA PHE A 106 -5.87 -6.42 16.31
C PHE A 106 -4.81 -5.92 15.31
N LEU A 107 -4.04 -6.83 14.70
CA LEU A 107 -3.01 -6.50 13.72
C LEU A 107 -3.61 -5.88 12.46
N TRP A 108 -4.76 -6.36 12.00
CA TRP A 108 -5.48 -5.75 10.88
C TRP A 108 -5.89 -4.31 11.22
N PHE A 109 -6.47 -4.08 12.39
CA PHE A 109 -6.86 -2.72 12.80
C PHE A 109 -5.65 -1.78 12.92
N LYS A 110 -4.51 -2.29 13.40
CA LYS A 110 -3.22 -1.56 13.39
C LYS A 110 -2.76 -1.24 11.97
N SER A 111 -2.86 -2.18 11.04
CA SER A 111 -2.51 -1.94 9.63
C SER A 111 -3.38 -0.87 8.98
N VAL A 112 -4.68 -0.87 9.23
CA VAL A 112 -5.60 0.13 8.68
C VAL A 112 -5.27 1.53 9.20
N GLN A 113 -4.98 1.66 10.49
CA GLN A 113 -4.55 2.94 11.07
C GLN A 113 -3.22 3.43 10.50
N ALA A 114 -2.23 2.55 10.37
CA ALA A 114 -0.95 2.90 9.79
C ALA A 114 -1.11 3.33 8.33
N ALA A 115 -1.91 2.61 7.54
CA ALA A 115 -2.19 2.94 6.14
C ALA A 115 -2.88 4.30 6.01
N ASN A 116 -3.90 4.58 6.84
CA ASN A 116 -4.60 5.87 6.82
C ASN A 116 -3.67 7.02 7.21
N LYS A 117 -2.82 6.83 8.22
CA LYS A 117 -1.84 7.83 8.63
C LYS A 117 -0.82 8.12 7.51
N GLU A 118 -0.28 7.07 6.88
CA GLU A 118 0.64 7.22 5.75
C GLU A 118 -0.02 7.94 4.56
N ALA A 119 -1.31 7.67 4.31
CA ALA A 119 -2.08 8.36 3.27
C ALA A 119 -2.30 9.85 3.59
N GLU A 120 -2.68 10.20 4.82
CA GLU A 120 -2.81 11.59 5.27
C GLU A 120 -1.48 12.35 5.19
N GLU A 121 -0.37 11.69 5.51
CA GLU A 121 0.97 12.28 5.38
C GLU A 121 1.37 12.51 3.92
N GLN A 122 0.97 11.62 3.01
CA GLN A 122 1.19 11.80 1.57
C GLN A 122 0.33 12.92 1.00
N ASP A 123 -0.96 12.96 1.34
CA ASP A 123 -1.89 14.01 0.90
C ASP A 123 -1.41 15.41 1.31
N LYS A 124 -0.89 15.54 2.54
CA LYS A 124 -0.27 16.77 3.04
C LYS A 124 1.01 17.16 2.29
N ARG A 125 1.80 16.18 1.81
CA ARG A 125 3.03 16.43 1.04
C ARG A 125 2.71 16.82 -0.41
N ASP A 126 1.67 16.22 -0.97
CA ASP A 126 1.20 16.47 -2.33
C ASP A 126 0.39 17.77 -2.43
N GLY A 127 0.05 18.38 -1.28
CA GLY A 127 -0.48 19.75 -1.19
C GLY A 127 -1.97 19.85 -1.46
N PHE A 128 -2.73 18.76 -1.35
CA PHE A 128 -4.19 18.81 -1.38
C PHE A 128 -4.72 19.34 -0.03
N LEU A 129 -5.30 20.55 -0.07
CA LEU A 129 -6.20 21.15 0.93
C LEU A 129 -7.35 21.83 0.19
#